data_AF-F4CEV7-F1
#
_entry.id   AF-F4CEV7-F1
#
_cell.length_a   1.000
_cell.length_b   1.000
_cell.length_c   1.000
_cell.angle_alpha   90.00
_cell.angle_beta   90.00
_cell.angle_gamma   90.00
#
_symmetry.space_group_name_H-M   'P 1'
#
loop_
_entity.id
_entity.type
_entity.pdbx_description
1 polymer ?
#
loop_
_entity_poly.entity_id
_entity_poly.type
_entity_poly.pdbx_seq_one_letter_code
_entity_poly.pdbx_strand_id
1 'polypeptide(L)'
;MNTYNKLGWPLVMLSAITLLTSCNNKPKSVDATKTETVRLFPIASNPDNPSVIYLSLTDKKDSDTSIAYTAKGLYQNDTVSFLVEISKNIPAGINKDGSVNQKDGFKKGSITFKSAGAPSDAFVTALASLWKVDGIRKMKAAPIQPLAFSSNKKSFDPNKPSTNSFKLFFDDDTASPGEVFFTFDTYKRSIQFQEKDTVQRNAIVHALGE
;
A
#
# COMPACT_ATOMS: atom_id res chain seq x y z
N MET A 1 -63.68 36.74 52.94
CA MET A 1 -63.95 35.77 54.04
C MET A 1 -63.03 34.59 53.80
N ASN A 2 -61.94 34.45 54.57
CA ASN A 2 -61.85 33.64 55.80
C ASN A 2 -62.26 32.18 55.53
N THR A 3 -61.52 31.11 55.84
CA THR A 3 -60.36 30.91 56.74
C THR A 3 -59.96 29.42 56.67
N TYR A 4 -58.64 29.15 56.70
CA TYR A 4 -57.87 28.11 57.42
C TYR A 4 -58.23 26.59 57.46
N ASN A 5 -57.23 25.80 57.02
CA ASN A 5 -56.49 24.70 57.69
C ASN A 5 -57.20 23.56 58.43
N LYS A 6 -56.76 22.31 58.16
CA LYS A 6 -55.85 21.47 58.99
C LYS A 6 -55.78 20.04 58.39
N LEU A 7 -54.60 19.50 58.04
CA LEU A 7 -53.54 18.89 58.87
C LEU A 7 -53.66 17.35 58.86
N GLY A 8 -52.62 16.68 58.34
CA GLY A 8 -52.45 15.24 58.41
C GLY A 8 -51.17 14.80 57.70
N TRP A 9 -50.04 14.89 58.41
CA TRP A 9 -48.83 14.12 58.09
C TRP A 9 -48.94 12.79 58.85
N PRO A 10 -48.32 11.67 58.40
CA PRO A 10 -46.87 11.55 58.57
C PRO A 10 -46.13 10.65 57.55
N LEU A 11 -44.81 10.86 57.48
CA LEU A 11 -43.72 9.87 57.45
C LEU A 11 -43.50 8.83 56.31
N VAL A 12 -42.21 8.77 55.94
CA VAL A 12 -41.40 7.66 55.38
C VAL A 12 -41.57 7.28 53.91
N MET A 13 -40.45 7.38 53.19
CA MET A 13 -39.86 6.43 52.21
C MET A 13 -39.27 7.22 51.03
N LEU A 14 -38.14 6.93 50.44
CA LEU A 14 -36.99 6.09 50.72
C LEU A 14 -36.04 6.48 49.57
N SER A 15 -34.84 6.93 49.92
CA SER A 15 -33.75 7.13 48.98
C SER A 15 -33.40 5.82 48.27
N ALA A 16 -33.54 5.77 46.95
CA ALA A 16 -32.93 4.73 46.14
C ALA A 16 -31.80 5.35 45.31
N ILE A 17 -30.60 5.26 45.87
CA ILE A 17 -29.33 5.48 45.16
C ILE A 17 -29.18 4.31 44.19
N THR A 18 -29.28 4.55 42.89
CA THR A 18 -28.91 3.55 41.89
C THR A 18 -27.39 3.47 41.84
N LEU A 19 -26.86 2.34 42.33
CA LEU A 19 -25.47 1.93 42.27
C LEU A 19 -25.01 1.84 40.80
N LEU A 20 -23.95 2.59 40.46
CA LEU A 20 -23.17 2.35 39.25
C LEU A 20 -22.46 1.00 39.41
N THR A 21 -22.91 -0.01 38.67
CA THR A 21 -22.19 -1.28 38.54
C THR A 21 -20.96 -1.06 37.66
N SER A 22 -19.82 -0.83 38.33
CA SER A 22 -18.50 -0.93 37.73
C SER A 22 -18.24 -2.37 37.31
N CYS A 23 -18.41 -2.68 36.02
CA CYS A 23 -17.96 -3.93 35.44
C CYS A 23 -16.43 -3.95 35.43
N ASN A 24 -15.88 -4.66 36.40
CA ASN A 24 -14.48 -4.96 36.55
C ASN A 24 -14.03 -5.98 35.49
N ASN A 25 -13.90 -5.53 34.24
CA ASN A 25 -13.28 -6.34 33.18
C ASN A 25 -11.76 -6.25 33.35
N LYS A 26 -11.17 -7.31 33.90
CA LYS A 26 -9.72 -7.55 33.82
C LYS A 26 -9.32 -7.43 32.34
N PRO A 27 -8.36 -6.56 31.96
CA PRO A 27 -7.83 -6.59 30.61
C PRO A 27 -7.18 -7.95 30.42
N LYS A 28 -7.72 -8.76 29.51
CA LYS A 28 -6.96 -9.85 28.90
C LYS A 28 -5.72 -9.20 28.31
N SER A 29 -4.55 -9.74 28.67
CA SER A 29 -3.28 -9.46 28.03
C SER A 29 -3.46 -9.61 26.53
N VAL A 30 -3.69 -8.50 25.84
CA VAL A 30 -3.51 -8.41 24.40
C VAL A 30 -2.01 -8.52 24.25
N ASP A 31 -1.56 -9.62 23.64
CA ASP A 31 -0.20 -9.72 23.12
C ASP A 31 0.10 -8.42 22.41
N ALA A 32 1.02 -7.63 22.97
CA ALA A 32 1.54 -6.45 22.35
C ALA A 32 2.25 -6.91 21.08
N THR A 33 1.49 -7.00 19.99
CA THR A 33 2.04 -7.08 18.65
C THR A 33 2.82 -5.77 18.54
N LYS A 34 4.15 -5.86 18.66
CA LYS A 34 5.04 -4.71 18.45
C LYS A 34 4.66 -4.14 17.09
N THR A 35 3.88 -3.06 17.12
CA THR A 35 3.57 -2.31 15.92
C THR A 35 4.85 -1.56 15.65
N GLU A 36 5.77 -2.17 14.91
CA GLU A 36 6.91 -1.46 14.37
C GLU A 36 6.36 -0.29 13.57
N THR A 37 6.48 0.91 14.13
CA THR A 37 6.14 2.16 13.45
C THR A 37 7.14 2.34 12.32
N VAL A 38 6.80 1.84 11.14
CA VAL A 38 7.59 2.04 9.93
C VAL A 38 7.63 3.54 9.64
N ARG A 39 8.83 4.12 9.71
CA ARG A 39 9.04 5.52 9.34
C ARG A 39 8.72 5.71 7.86
N LEU A 40 7.86 6.68 7.56
CA LEU A 40 7.54 7.08 6.20
C LEU A 40 8.50 8.18 5.74
N PHE A 41 8.81 8.15 4.45
CA PHE A 41 9.69 9.11 3.78
C PHE A 41 8.95 9.78 2.62
N PRO A 42 9.38 10.97 2.17
CA PRO A 42 8.91 11.54 0.92
C PRO A 42 9.05 10.55 -0.23
N ILE A 43 8.02 10.45 -1.07
CA ILE A 43 8.04 9.51 -2.22
C ILE A 43 9.08 9.87 -3.26
N ALA A 44 9.57 11.11 -3.27
CA ALA A 44 10.62 11.61 -4.15
C ALA A 44 11.65 12.41 -3.35
N SER A 45 12.94 12.20 -3.63
CA SER A 45 14.03 12.97 -2.99
C SER A 45 14.14 14.40 -3.53
N ASN A 46 13.72 14.62 -4.78
CA ASN A 46 13.61 15.94 -5.41
C ASN A 46 12.22 16.05 -6.06
N PRO A 47 11.36 17.00 -5.65
CA PRO A 47 10.01 17.14 -6.20
C PRO A 47 9.94 17.74 -7.60
N ASP A 48 10.99 18.39 -8.12
CA ASP A 48 10.90 19.16 -9.37
C ASP A 48 10.79 18.27 -10.62
N ASN A 49 11.47 17.12 -10.60
CA ASN A 49 11.54 16.18 -11.72
C ASN A 49 12.14 14.82 -11.31
N PRO A 50 11.51 14.07 -10.39
CA PRO A 50 12.10 12.83 -9.89
C PRO A 50 12.07 11.73 -10.96
N SER A 51 13.23 11.12 -11.21
CA SER A 51 13.31 9.86 -11.98
C SER A 51 13.02 8.63 -11.15
N VAL A 52 12.89 8.78 -9.82
CA VAL A 52 12.69 7.68 -8.90
C VAL A 52 11.62 8.01 -7.86
N ILE A 53 10.72 7.06 -7.66
CA ILE A 53 9.66 7.06 -6.65
C ILE A 53 9.90 5.92 -5.67
N TYR A 54 9.85 6.21 -4.37
CA TYR A 54 10.12 5.25 -3.30
C TYR A 54 8.92 5.13 -2.35
N LEU A 55 8.62 3.91 -1.92
CA LEU A 55 7.61 3.68 -0.87
C LEU A 55 8.11 2.63 0.12
N SER A 56 7.73 2.79 1.39
CA SER A 56 7.94 1.81 2.45
C SER A 56 6.86 0.73 2.41
N LEU A 57 7.24 -0.53 2.62
CA LEU A 57 6.33 -1.66 2.71
C LEU A 57 5.89 -1.89 4.17
N THR A 58 4.59 -1.76 4.39
CA THR A 58 3.93 -2.03 5.66
C THR A 58 2.92 -3.18 5.51
N ASP A 59 2.36 -3.63 6.63
CA ASP A 59 1.18 -4.50 6.67
C ASP A 59 1.28 -5.73 5.73
N LYS A 60 2.21 -6.63 6.03
CA LYS A 60 2.41 -7.88 5.29
C LYS A 60 1.22 -8.82 5.53
N LYS A 61 0.54 -9.23 4.46
CA LYS A 61 -0.50 -10.27 4.47
C LYS A 61 -0.10 -11.41 3.55
N ASP A 62 0.08 -12.58 4.13
CA ASP A 62 0.50 -13.78 3.42
C ASP A 62 -0.73 -14.57 2.94
N SER A 63 -0.61 -15.23 1.78
CA SER A 63 -1.61 -16.14 1.22
C SER A 63 -0.92 -17.33 0.56
N ASP A 64 -1.66 -18.33 0.08
CA ASP A 64 -1.05 -19.51 -0.53
C ASP A 64 -0.19 -19.19 -1.76
N THR A 65 -0.58 -18.16 -2.54
CA THR A 65 0.01 -17.88 -3.85
C THR A 65 0.80 -16.57 -3.93
N SER A 66 0.57 -15.65 -3.00
CA SER A 66 1.16 -14.32 -3.03
C SER A 66 1.34 -13.72 -1.64
N ILE A 67 2.11 -12.63 -1.57
CA ILE A 67 2.27 -11.80 -0.40
C ILE A 67 1.82 -10.39 -0.75
N ALA A 68 0.83 -9.87 -0.03
CA ALA A 68 0.39 -8.49 -0.14
C ALA A 68 1.08 -7.61 0.89
N TYR A 69 1.39 -6.38 0.49
CA TYR A 69 1.89 -5.32 1.33
C TYR A 69 1.09 -4.04 1.07
N THR A 70 1.02 -3.17 2.07
CA THR A 70 0.65 -1.77 1.82
C THR A 70 1.93 -0.98 1.57
N ALA A 71 2.08 -0.42 0.38
CA ALA A 71 3.15 0.52 0.08
C ALA A 71 2.73 1.92 0.51
N LYS A 72 3.54 2.59 1.36
CA LYS A 72 3.23 3.92 1.92
C LYS A 72 4.39 4.89 1.73
N GLY A 73 4.07 6.16 1.52
CA GLY A 73 5.04 7.25 1.50
C GLY A 73 4.38 8.60 1.78
N LEU A 74 5.16 9.66 1.75
CA LEU A 74 4.67 11.03 1.97
C LEU A 74 4.73 11.85 0.68
N TYR A 75 3.69 12.62 0.41
CA TYR A 75 3.68 13.67 -0.60
C TYR A 75 3.10 14.93 0.04
N GLN A 76 3.86 16.01 0.09
CA GLN A 76 3.46 17.27 0.76
C GLN A 76 2.94 17.08 2.20
N ASN A 77 3.54 16.14 2.94
CA ASN A 77 3.16 15.69 4.30
C ASN A 77 1.91 14.79 4.39
N ASP A 78 1.17 14.60 3.29
CA ASP A 78 0.07 13.65 3.25
C ASP A 78 0.58 12.24 3.00
N THR A 79 -0.03 11.26 3.68
CA THR A 79 0.28 9.85 3.43
C THR A 79 -0.41 9.38 2.16
N VAL A 80 0.37 8.90 1.21
CA VAL A 80 -0.11 8.23 0.01
C VAL A 80 0.17 6.73 0.11
N SER A 81 -0.71 5.90 -0.46
CA SER A 81 -0.51 4.45 -0.40
C SER A 81 -1.24 3.66 -1.48
N PHE A 82 -0.79 2.44 -1.73
CA PHE A 82 -1.53 1.44 -2.50
C PHE A 82 -1.15 0.04 -2.04
N LEU A 83 -1.91 -0.96 -2.47
CA LEU A 83 -1.58 -2.36 -2.20
C LEU A 83 -0.72 -2.90 -3.32
N VAL A 84 0.38 -3.55 -2.95
CA VAL A 84 1.22 -4.32 -3.88
C VAL A 84 1.20 -5.79 -3.48
N GLU A 85 0.91 -6.65 -4.44
CA GLU A 85 0.87 -8.09 -4.25
C GLU A 85 1.96 -8.73 -5.12
N ILE A 86 2.82 -9.53 -4.48
CA ILE A 86 3.97 -10.20 -5.08
C ILE A 86 3.69 -11.70 -5.11
N SER A 87 3.72 -12.31 -6.30
CA SER A 87 3.58 -13.76 -6.42
C SER A 87 4.73 -14.47 -5.73
N LYS A 88 4.44 -15.57 -5.03
CA LYS A 88 5.47 -16.45 -4.45
C LYS A 88 6.21 -17.26 -5.52
N ASN A 89 5.64 -17.37 -6.73
CA ASN A 89 6.13 -18.24 -7.80
C ASN A 89 6.78 -17.45 -8.94
N ILE A 90 7.72 -16.56 -8.60
CA ILE A 90 8.47 -15.77 -9.59
C ILE A 90 9.77 -16.50 -9.92
N PRO A 91 9.94 -17.02 -11.15
CA PRO A 91 11.16 -17.70 -11.56
C PRO A 91 12.33 -16.71 -11.79
N ALA A 92 13.53 -17.26 -11.94
CA ALA A 92 14.67 -16.50 -12.48
C ALA A 92 14.38 -16.11 -13.93
N GLY A 93 14.54 -14.82 -14.26
CA GLY A 93 14.43 -14.36 -15.65
C GLY A 93 15.77 -14.25 -16.37
N ILE A 94 16.89 -14.49 -15.67
CA ILE A 94 18.22 -14.60 -16.24
C ILE A 94 18.77 -16.01 -16.02
N ASN A 95 19.20 -16.66 -17.10
CA ASN A 95 19.83 -17.98 -17.08
C ASN A 95 21.23 -17.93 -16.44
N LYS A 96 21.80 -19.11 -16.14
CA LYS A 96 23.16 -19.21 -15.55
C LYS A 96 24.25 -18.62 -16.46
N ASP A 97 24.07 -18.68 -17.77
CA ASP A 97 24.96 -18.12 -18.79
C ASP A 97 24.78 -16.61 -19.00
N GLY A 98 23.84 -15.97 -18.29
CA GLY A 98 23.53 -14.55 -18.42
C GLY A 98 22.53 -14.21 -19.52
N SER A 99 22.08 -15.19 -20.30
CA SER A 99 21.03 -14.98 -21.30
C SER A 99 19.65 -14.78 -20.65
N VAL A 100 18.73 -14.16 -21.39
CA VAL A 100 17.34 -14.01 -20.98
C VAL A 100 16.65 -15.37 -20.97
N ASN A 101 15.97 -15.70 -19.88
CA ASN A 101 15.07 -16.84 -19.81
C ASN A 101 13.76 -16.51 -20.54
N GLN A 102 13.71 -16.73 -21.84
CA GLN A 102 12.55 -16.38 -22.68
C GLN A 102 11.26 -17.10 -22.27
N LYS A 103 11.37 -18.32 -21.73
CA LYS A 103 10.21 -19.13 -21.36
C LYS A 103 9.52 -18.62 -20.10
N ASP A 104 10.30 -18.27 -19.08
CA ASP A 104 9.78 -18.04 -17.73
C ASP A 104 10.08 -16.64 -17.20
N GLY A 105 10.94 -15.87 -17.87
CA GLY A 105 11.40 -14.57 -17.38
C GLY A 105 10.36 -13.46 -17.44
N PHE A 106 9.34 -13.59 -18.30
CA PHE A 106 8.27 -12.62 -18.49
C PHE A 106 6.93 -13.20 -18.03
N LYS A 107 6.29 -12.61 -17.02
CA LYS A 107 4.99 -13.07 -16.51
C LYS A 107 4.10 -11.91 -16.06
N LYS A 108 2.83 -11.92 -16.46
CA LYS A 108 1.78 -11.11 -15.84
C LYS A 108 1.40 -11.71 -14.48
N GLY A 109 0.94 -10.86 -13.57
CA GLY A 109 0.51 -11.27 -12.23
C GLY A 109 1.64 -11.61 -11.25
N SER A 110 2.92 -11.56 -11.67
CA SER A 110 4.05 -11.62 -10.74
C SER A 110 4.03 -10.45 -9.75
N ILE A 111 3.63 -9.28 -10.24
CA ILE A 111 3.43 -8.06 -9.45
C ILE A 111 2.05 -7.53 -9.82
N THR A 112 1.22 -7.27 -8.80
CA THR A 112 -0.12 -6.70 -8.97
C THR A 112 -0.27 -5.48 -8.08
N PHE A 113 -0.76 -4.37 -8.65
CA PHE A 113 -1.10 -3.17 -7.91
C PHE A 113 -2.61 -3.06 -7.74
N LYS A 114 -3.07 -2.69 -6.55
CA LYS A 114 -4.50 -2.53 -6.25
C LYS A 114 -4.74 -1.23 -5.47
N SER A 115 -5.85 -0.57 -5.76
CA SER A 115 -6.29 0.60 -5.01
C SER A 115 -6.67 0.23 -3.56
N ALA A 116 -6.31 1.11 -2.64
CA ALA A 116 -6.76 1.14 -1.25
C ALA A 116 -7.78 2.27 -1.00
N GLY A 117 -8.37 2.82 -2.06
CA GLY A 117 -9.29 3.97 -2.02
C GLY A 117 -8.55 5.30 -2.04
N ALA A 118 -9.03 6.27 -1.25
CA ALA A 118 -8.54 7.65 -1.28
C ALA A 118 -7.00 7.81 -1.14
N PRO A 119 -6.28 7.03 -0.29
CA PRO A 119 -4.82 7.10 -0.25
C PRO A 119 -4.11 6.71 -1.57
N SER A 120 -4.75 5.86 -2.38
CA SER A 120 -4.27 5.44 -3.69
C SER A 120 -4.58 6.46 -4.78
N ASP A 121 -5.74 7.08 -4.71
CA ASP A 121 -6.09 8.24 -5.54
C ASP A 121 -5.07 9.37 -5.31
N ALA A 122 -4.72 9.62 -4.04
CA ALA A 122 -3.67 10.57 -3.67
C ALA A 122 -2.29 10.17 -4.21
N PHE A 123 -1.94 8.87 -4.20
CA PHE A 123 -0.69 8.39 -4.79
C PHE A 123 -0.59 8.68 -6.29
N VAL A 124 -1.60 8.30 -7.08
CA VAL A 124 -1.53 8.51 -8.54
C VAL A 124 -1.60 10.00 -8.91
N THR A 125 -2.33 10.80 -8.13
CA THR A 125 -2.37 12.26 -8.30
C THR A 125 -1.01 12.88 -7.98
N ALA A 126 -0.35 12.44 -6.90
CA ALA A 126 0.99 12.87 -6.55
C ALA A 126 2.01 12.49 -7.63
N LEU A 127 1.93 11.26 -8.15
CA LEU A 127 2.77 10.79 -9.23
C LEU A 127 2.56 11.62 -10.51
N ALA A 128 1.31 11.85 -10.89
CA ALA A 128 0.93 12.67 -12.03
C ALA A 128 1.49 14.11 -11.91
N SER A 129 1.38 14.71 -10.72
CA SER A 129 1.96 16.03 -10.44
C SER A 129 3.49 16.05 -10.57
N LEU A 130 4.19 15.10 -9.94
CA LEU A 130 5.66 14.99 -9.99
C LEU A 130 6.17 14.77 -11.42
N TRP A 131 5.40 14.06 -12.24
CA TRP A 131 5.76 13.72 -13.61
C TRP A 131 5.12 14.59 -14.68
N LYS A 132 4.35 15.61 -14.26
CA LYS A 132 3.68 16.58 -15.13
C LYS A 132 2.75 15.92 -16.16
N VAL A 133 1.97 14.94 -15.69
CA VAL A 133 0.93 14.26 -16.45
C VAL A 133 -0.42 14.79 -16.01
N ASP A 134 -1.20 15.34 -16.95
CA ASP A 134 -2.50 15.93 -16.66
C ASP A 134 -3.62 14.88 -16.63
N GLY A 135 -4.74 15.22 -15.99
CA GLY A 135 -6.00 14.47 -16.11
C GLY A 135 -6.14 13.25 -15.20
N ILE A 136 -5.21 13.01 -14.28
CA ILE A 136 -5.21 11.84 -13.40
C ILE A 136 -5.66 12.25 -12.00
N ARG A 137 -6.67 11.58 -11.45
CA ARG A 137 -7.22 11.89 -10.12
C ARG A 137 -7.52 10.67 -9.28
N LYS A 138 -7.68 9.49 -9.89
CA LYS A 138 -8.05 8.26 -9.20
C LYS A 138 -7.18 7.10 -9.64
N MET A 139 -6.83 6.22 -8.71
CA MET A 139 -6.20 4.95 -9.08
C MET A 139 -7.28 4.05 -9.65
N LYS A 140 -6.96 3.30 -10.72
CA LYS A 140 -7.93 2.38 -11.31
C LYS A 140 -8.44 1.38 -10.27
N ALA A 141 -9.74 1.11 -10.31
CA ALA A 141 -10.38 0.17 -9.39
C ALA A 141 -10.01 -1.29 -9.68
N ALA A 142 -9.82 -1.63 -10.97
CA ALA A 142 -9.38 -2.95 -11.39
C ALA A 142 -7.90 -3.18 -11.01
N PRO A 143 -7.49 -4.40 -10.63
CA PRO A 143 -6.09 -4.72 -10.41
C PRO A 143 -5.23 -4.45 -11.65
N ILE A 144 -4.10 -3.78 -11.45
CA ILE A 144 -3.14 -3.47 -12.52
C ILE A 144 -2.03 -4.53 -12.49
N GLN A 145 -1.89 -5.26 -13.59
CA GLN A 145 -0.95 -6.38 -13.73
C GLN A 145 -0.05 -6.17 -14.94
N PRO A 146 1.03 -5.36 -14.80
CA PRO A 146 1.98 -5.20 -15.89
C PRO A 146 2.63 -6.54 -16.24
N LEU A 147 3.13 -6.65 -17.47
CA LEU A 147 4.06 -7.72 -17.79
C LEU A 147 5.35 -7.46 -17.00
N ALA A 148 5.75 -8.41 -16.17
CA ALA A 148 6.96 -8.29 -15.36
C ALA A 148 8.07 -9.18 -15.93
N PHE A 149 9.21 -8.57 -16.23
CA PHE A 149 10.45 -9.28 -16.49
C PHE A 149 11.31 -9.36 -15.23
N SER A 150 11.60 -10.57 -14.75
CA SER A 150 12.51 -10.79 -13.62
C SER A 150 13.96 -10.60 -14.04
N SER A 151 14.63 -9.55 -13.57
CA SER A 151 16.07 -9.33 -13.86
C SER A 151 17.00 -10.15 -12.95
N ASN A 152 16.45 -11.15 -12.26
CA ASN A 152 17.13 -11.92 -11.23
C ASN A 152 17.67 -13.24 -11.79
N LYS A 153 18.85 -13.65 -11.32
CA LYS A 153 19.48 -14.95 -11.62
C LYS A 153 18.94 -16.11 -10.77
N LYS A 154 18.08 -15.81 -9.81
CA LYS A 154 17.46 -16.78 -8.89
C LYS A 154 15.97 -16.51 -8.85
N SER A 155 15.19 -17.58 -8.64
CA SER A 155 13.76 -17.46 -8.35
C SER A 155 13.57 -16.72 -7.02
N PHE A 156 12.44 -16.01 -6.90
CA PHE A 156 12.05 -15.36 -5.66
C PHE A 156 11.82 -16.41 -4.57
N ASP A 157 12.38 -16.18 -3.39
CA ASP A 157 12.15 -17.00 -2.21
C ASP A 157 11.49 -16.13 -1.13
N PRO A 158 10.18 -16.30 -0.86
CA PRO A 158 9.46 -15.48 0.11
C PRO A 158 9.94 -15.66 1.55
N ASN A 159 10.72 -16.71 1.83
CA ASN A 159 11.23 -17.02 3.17
C ASN A 159 12.62 -16.41 3.42
N LYS A 160 13.22 -15.73 2.43
CA LYS A 160 14.54 -15.13 2.56
C LYS A 160 14.50 -13.62 2.27
N PRO A 161 15.01 -12.77 3.18
CA PRO A 161 15.25 -11.37 2.88
C PRO A 161 16.06 -11.23 1.59
N SER A 162 15.58 -10.41 0.66
CA SER A 162 16.17 -10.27 -0.67
C SER A 162 15.76 -8.94 -1.31
N THR A 163 16.60 -8.48 -2.22
CA THR A 163 16.30 -7.40 -3.16
C THR A 163 16.09 -8.05 -4.53
N ASN A 164 14.92 -7.84 -5.12
CA ASN A 164 14.54 -8.40 -6.41
C ASN A 164 14.30 -7.26 -7.40
N SER A 165 14.87 -7.35 -8.59
CA SER A 165 14.76 -6.33 -9.63
C SER A 165 13.90 -6.83 -10.79
N PHE A 166 13.06 -5.94 -11.29
CA PHE A 166 12.13 -6.22 -12.37
C PHE A 166 12.15 -5.08 -13.39
N LYS A 167 11.82 -5.41 -14.64
CA LYS A 167 11.28 -4.42 -15.57
C LYS A 167 9.78 -4.64 -15.68
N LEU A 168 9.00 -3.59 -15.54
CA LEU A 168 7.54 -3.63 -15.70
C LEU A 168 7.17 -2.96 -17.00
N PHE A 169 6.31 -3.61 -17.78
CA PHE A 169 5.72 -3.08 -18.99
C PHE A 169 4.22 -2.92 -18.76
N PHE A 170 3.78 -1.68 -18.67
CA PHE A 170 2.39 -1.30 -18.52
C PHE A 170 1.75 -1.16 -19.90
N ASP A 171 0.51 -1.64 -20.05
CA ASP A 171 -0.22 -1.68 -21.32
C ASP A 171 0.63 -2.31 -22.44
N ASP A 172 1.11 -3.53 -22.17
CA ASP A 172 2.05 -4.33 -22.98
C ASP A 172 1.49 -4.80 -24.33
N ASP A 173 0.21 -4.53 -24.61
CA ASP A 173 -0.45 -4.73 -25.90
C ASP A 173 -0.36 -3.51 -26.83
N THR A 174 0.21 -2.40 -26.37
CA THR A 174 0.42 -1.19 -27.15
C THR A 174 1.80 -1.14 -27.83
N ALA A 175 1.95 -0.29 -28.84
CA ALA A 175 3.23 -0.10 -29.54
C ALA A 175 4.31 0.57 -28.68
N SER A 176 3.92 1.25 -27.59
CA SER A 176 4.82 1.97 -26.69
C SER A 176 4.37 1.77 -25.24
N PRO A 177 4.55 0.57 -24.68
CA PRO A 177 4.16 0.28 -23.30
C PRO A 177 5.00 1.10 -22.33
N GLY A 178 4.39 1.53 -21.23
CA GLY A 178 5.10 2.25 -20.17
C GLY A 178 6.14 1.34 -19.51
N GLU A 179 7.42 1.68 -19.61
CA GLU A 179 8.52 0.87 -19.03
C GLU A 179 9.10 1.50 -17.76
N VAL A 180 9.21 0.69 -16.70
CA VAL A 180 9.83 1.09 -15.42
C VAL A 180 10.78 0.01 -14.91
N PHE A 181 11.86 0.42 -14.26
CA PHE A 181 12.65 -0.46 -13.40
C PHE A 181 12.01 -0.50 -12.01
N PHE A 182 11.63 -1.68 -11.55
CA PHE A 182 10.99 -1.88 -10.27
C PHE A 182 11.87 -2.71 -9.35
N THR A 183 12.19 -2.16 -8.18
CA THR A 183 12.91 -2.87 -7.12
C THR A 183 11.95 -3.21 -6.00
N PHE A 184 11.95 -4.48 -5.58
CA PHE A 184 11.24 -4.98 -4.40
C PHE A 184 12.25 -5.50 -3.38
N ASP A 185 12.36 -4.82 -2.25
CA ASP A 185 13.36 -5.10 -1.22
C ASP A 185 12.68 -5.50 0.10
N THR A 186 12.74 -6.78 0.46
CA THR A 186 12.16 -7.30 1.70
C THR A 186 13.05 -7.07 2.91
N TYR A 187 14.34 -6.78 2.71
CA TYR A 187 15.27 -6.44 3.80
C TYR A 187 15.08 -4.99 4.25
N LYS A 188 15.08 -4.05 3.30
CA LYS A 188 14.83 -2.62 3.53
C LYS A 188 13.34 -2.31 3.70
N ARG A 189 12.47 -3.27 3.39
CA ARG A 189 11.00 -3.13 3.38
C ARG A 189 10.59 -1.93 2.53
N SER A 190 11.00 -1.94 1.27
CA SER A 190 10.70 -0.86 0.35
C SER A 190 10.45 -1.36 -1.07
N ILE A 191 9.78 -0.51 -1.83
CA ILE A 191 9.72 -0.60 -3.29
C ILE A 191 10.23 0.69 -3.91
N GLN A 192 10.73 0.57 -5.14
CA GLN A 192 11.22 1.67 -5.93
C GLN A 192 10.71 1.53 -7.36
N PHE A 193 10.16 2.60 -7.91
CA PHE A 193 9.93 2.77 -9.34
C PHE A 193 10.99 3.73 -9.84
N GLN A 194 11.86 3.26 -10.72
CA GLN A 194 12.78 4.10 -11.45
C GLN A 194 12.33 4.15 -12.91
N GLU A 195 12.06 5.36 -13.40
CA GLU A 195 11.72 5.53 -14.81
C GLU A 195 12.90 5.13 -15.70
N LYS A 196 12.59 4.59 -16.88
CA LYS A 196 13.61 4.39 -17.91
C LYS A 196 14.02 5.71 -18.55
N ASP A 197 13.02 6.50 -18.92
CA ASP A 197 13.14 7.83 -19.48
C ASP A 197 11.80 8.58 -19.30
N THR A 198 11.82 9.89 -19.53
CA THR A 198 10.64 10.74 -19.29
C THR A 198 9.51 10.53 -20.30
N VAL A 199 9.77 9.92 -21.46
CA VAL A 199 8.75 9.67 -22.51
C VAL A 199 7.75 8.62 -22.03
N GLN A 200 8.17 7.72 -21.13
CA GLN A 200 7.31 6.67 -20.57
C GLN A 200 6.27 7.18 -19.57
N ARG A 201 6.47 8.38 -18.98
CA ARG A 201 5.67 8.87 -17.85
C ARG A 201 4.18 8.87 -18.12
N ASN A 202 3.77 9.37 -19.28
CA ASN A 202 2.35 9.45 -19.64
C ASN A 202 1.72 8.05 -19.62
N ALA A 203 2.33 7.09 -20.31
CA ALA A 203 1.85 5.71 -20.35
C ALA A 203 1.81 5.08 -18.93
N ILE A 204 2.84 5.28 -18.10
CA ILE A 204 2.88 4.71 -16.75
C ILE A 204 1.76 5.28 -15.86
N VAL A 205 1.57 6.60 -15.86
CA VAL A 205 0.57 7.24 -14.99
C VAL A 205 -0.85 6.87 -15.45
N HIS A 206 -1.13 6.88 -16.76
CA HIS A 206 -2.43 6.45 -17.29
C HIS A 206 -2.67 4.95 -17.13
N ALA A 207 -1.63 4.12 -17.04
CA ALA A 207 -1.81 2.71 -16.72
C ALA A 207 -2.27 2.53 -15.27
N LEU A 208 -1.79 3.37 -14.34
CA LEU A 208 -2.12 3.30 -12.91
C LEU A 208 -3.41 4.03 -12.54
N GLY A 209 -3.73 5.14 -13.22
CA GLY A 209 -4.83 6.02 -12.83
C GLY A 209 -5.69 6.54 -13.99
N GLU A 210 -6.77 7.21 -13.61
CA GLU A 210 -7.82 7.80 -14.44
C GLU A 210 -8.36 9.12 -13.85
#